data_AF-A0A3C0QIF9-F1
#
_entry.id   AF-A0A3C0QIF9-F1
#
_cell.length_a   1.000
_cell.length_b   1.000
_cell.length_c   1.000
_cell.angle_alpha   90.00
_cell.angle_beta   90.00
_cell.angle_gamma   90.00
#
_symmetry.space_group_name_H-M   'P 1'
#
loop_
_entity.id
_entity.type
_entity.pdbx_description
1 polymer ?
#
loop_
_entity_poly.entity_id
_entity_poly.type
_entity_poly.pdbx_seq_one_letter_code
_entity_poly.pdbx_strand_id
1 'polypeptide(L)'
;MIFLLIFMLTVFSFSGTLFASQESIPGEALYPLKRSFENFRLNIYPENLKDGLHLQFLNNRITEADTLLEEENSNDAILLEKLIIDIDKQYQTCKQYSCINSGNENVFLDSIDSVKNRYQKKYGKNIQNKDQNKSNQEQEDQDLNDYNNGEQKTDNQHNNKQNKSRNNNHQ
;
A
#
# COMPACT_ATOMS: atom_id res chain seq x y z
N MET A 1 20.00 13.82 -38.86
CA MET A 1 20.92 14.59 -38.01
C MET A 1 20.20 15.23 -36.83
N ILE A 2 19.50 16.36 -36.98
CA ILE A 2 18.93 17.14 -35.85
C ILE A 2 18.03 16.33 -34.89
N PHE A 3 17.15 15.46 -35.40
CA PHE A 3 16.32 14.58 -34.55
C PHE A 3 17.12 13.64 -33.64
N LEU A 4 18.24 13.10 -34.14
CA LEU A 4 19.13 12.25 -33.33
C LEU A 4 19.83 13.05 -32.23
N LEU A 5 20.22 14.30 -32.53
CA LEU A 5 20.88 15.18 -31.57
C LEU A 5 19.91 15.61 -30.46
N ILE A 6 18.67 15.95 -30.81
CA ILE A 6 17.59 16.24 -29.85
C ILE A 6 17.28 15.00 -28.99
N PHE A 7 17.13 13.82 -29.60
CA PHE A 7 16.90 12.56 -28.87
C PHE A 7 18.04 12.21 -27.91
N MET A 8 19.29 12.45 -28.31
CA MET A 8 20.46 12.20 -27.46
C MET A 8 20.48 13.18 -26.28
N LEU A 9 20.22 14.48 -26.51
CA LEU A 9 20.10 15.48 -25.45
C LEU A 9 18.97 15.14 -24.45
N THR A 10 17.79 14.73 -24.90
CA THR A 10 16.70 14.38 -23.99
C THR A 10 17.04 13.16 -23.13
N VAL A 11 17.59 12.08 -23.71
CA VAL A 11 17.97 10.86 -22.96
C VAL A 11 19.00 11.16 -21.86
N PHE A 12 19.98 12.02 -22.14
CA PHE A 12 20.97 12.42 -21.13
C PHE A 12 20.34 13.29 -20.01
N SER A 13 19.43 14.21 -20.35
CA SER A 13 18.71 15.00 -19.34
C SER A 13 17.83 14.14 -18.42
N PHE A 14 17.16 13.10 -18.93
CA PHE A 14 16.31 12.23 -18.10
C PHE A 14 17.11 11.26 -17.22
N SER A 15 18.34 10.92 -17.60
CA SER A 15 19.21 10.01 -16.82
C SER A 15 19.50 10.53 -15.41
N GLY A 16 19.67 11.85 -15.25
CA GLY A 16 19.90 12.47 -13.94
C GLY A 16 18.71 12.32 -12.99
N THR A 17 17.49 12.58 -13.48
CA THR A 17 16.25 12.43 -12.72
C THR A 17 15.99 10.97 -12.33
N LEU A 18 16.31 10.03 -13.22
CA LEU A 18 16.21 8.60 -12.91
C LEU A 18 17.19 8.16 -11.82
N PHE A 19 18.42 8.68 -11.82
CA PHE A 19 19.39 8.44 -10.74
C PHE A 19 18.89 9.02 -9.41
N ALA A 20 18.46 10.28 -9.39
CA ALA A 20 17.91 10.92 -8.19
C ALA A 20 16.67 10.19 -7.64
N SER A 21 15.85 9.57 -8.50
CA SER A 21 14.69 8.78 -8.04
C SER A 21 15.07 7.49 -7.30
N GLN A 22 16.27 6.93 -7.48
CA GLN A 22 16.66 5.67 -6.82
C GLN A 22 16.83 5.82 -5.30
N GLU A 23 17.27 6.99 -4.85
CA GLU A 23 17.37 7.32 -3.41
C GLU A 23 16.03 7.77 -2.82
N SER A 24 15.02 8.04 -3.66
CA SER A 24 13.78 8.67 -3.15
C SER A 24 12.92 7.74 -2.29
N ILE A 25 12.29 8.33 -1.27
CA ILE A 25 11.47 7.63 -0.26
C ILE A 25 9.96 7.98 -0.42
N PRO A 26 9.03 7.24 0.20
CA PRO A 26 7.60 7.52 0.04
C PRO A 26 7.23 8.92 0.53
N GLY A 27 6.47 9.65 -0.27
CA GLY A 27 6.11 11.06 -0.02
C GLY A 27 6.89 12.04 -0.90
N GLU A 28 8.08 11.66 -1.36
CA GLU A 28 8.89 12.52 -2.22
C GLU A 28 8.41 12.55 -3.68
N ALA A 29 8.67 13.68 -4.35
CA ALA A 29 8.21 13.95 -5.71
C ALA A 29 8.71 12.92 -6.77
N LEU A 30 9.87 12.29 -6.56
CA LEU A 30 10.45 11.32 -7.49
C LEU A 30 10.10 9.86 -7.17
N TYR A 31 9.46 9.58 -6.03
CA TYR A 31 9.12 8.22 -5.63
C TYR A 31 8.16 7.49 -6.59
N PRO A 32 7.15 8.14 -7.21
CA PRO A 32 6.35 7.50 -8.25
C PRO A 32 7.17 7.07 -9.47
N LEU A 33 8.24 7.79 -9.81
CA LEU A 33 9.16 7.43 -10.90
C LEU A 33 10.00 6.19 -10.52
N LYS A 34 10.52 6.14 -9.29
CA LYS A 34 11.20 4.96 -8.72
C LYS A 34 10.35 3.70 -8.88
N ARG A 35 9.12 3.73 -8.35
CA ARG A 35 8.20 2.58 -8.38
C ARG A 35 7.78 2.20 -9.81
N SER A 36 7.63 3.18 -10.70
CA SER A 36 7.37 2.93 -12.13
C SER A 36 8.53 2.21 -12.82
N PHE A 37 9.78 2.60 -12.52
CA PHE A 37 10.97 1.96 -13.06
C PHE A 37 11.22 0.56 -12.46
N GLU A 38 10.97 0.37 -11.16
CA GLU A 38 10.98 -0.94 -10.50
C GLU A 38 9.98 -1.91 -11.18
N ASN A 39 8.75 -1.46 -11.44
CA ASN A 39 7.74 -2.24 -12.18
C ASN A 39 8.16 -2.51 -13.64
N PHE A 40 8.75 -1.53 -14.33
CA PHE A 40 9.27 -1.74 -15.67
C PHE A 40 10.36 -2.80 -15.70
N ARG A 41 11.31 -2.78 -14.75
CA ARG A 41 12.35 -3.81 -14.61
C ARG A 41 11.74 -5.21 -14.44
N LEU A 42 10.69 -5.37 -13.62
CA LEU A 42 10.00 -6.66 -13.43
C LEU A 42 9.35 -7.20 -14.72
N ASN A 43 8.91 -6.33 -15.61
CA ASN A 43 8.27 -6.73 -16.88
C ASN A 43 9.28 -7.10 -17.98
N ILE A 44 10.53 -6.61 -17.90
CA ILE A 44 11.58 -6.87 -18.90
C ILE A 44 12.63 -7.91 -18.45
N TYR A 45 12.80 -8.13 -17.15
CA TYR A 45 13.79 -9.08 -16.64
C TYR A 45 13.34 -10.53 -16.89
N PRO A 46 14.24 -11.41 -17.37
CA PRO A 46 13.98 -12.85 -17.46
C PRO A 46 13.55 -13.42 -16.11
N GLU A 47 12.55 -14.31 -16.10
CA GLU A 47 12.00 -14.91 -14.85
C GLU A 47 13.08 -15.52 -13.96
N ASN A 48 14.07 -16.17 -14.56
CA ASN A 48 15.20 -16.82 -13.86
C ASN A 48 16.24 -15.85 -13.26
N LEU A 49 16.02 -14.53 -13.37
CA LEU A 49 16.85 -13.46 -12.80
C LEU A 49 16.03 -12.47 -11.95
N LYS A 50 14.75 -12.77 -11.68
CA LYS A 50 13.88 -11.91 -10.85
C LYS A 50 14.10 -12.10 -9.35
N ASP A 51 14.73 -13.19 -8.94
CA ASP A 51 15.18 -13.43 -7.57
C ASP A 51 16.04 -12.26 -7.05
N GLY A 52 17.12 -11.91 -7.76
CA GLY A 52 17.98 -10.78 -7.40
C GLY A 52 17.27 -9.43 -7.45
N LEU A 53 16.26 -9.30 -8.32
CA LEU A 53 15.45 -8.08 -8.45
C LEU A 53 14.48 -7.91 -7.27
N HIS A 54 13.80 -8.98 -6.85
CA HIS A 54 12.95 -8.99 -5.65
C HIS A 54 13.77 -8.80 -4.38
N LEU A 55 14.98 -9.39 -4.30
CA LEU A 55 15.91 -9.16 -3.20
C LEU A 55 16.33 -7.69 -3.12
N GLN A 56 16.67 -7.06 -4.24
CA GLN A 56 16.96 -5.63 -4.29
C GLN A 56 15.75 -4.82 -3.79
N PHE A 57 14.54 -5.12 -4.25
CA PHE A 57 13.36 -4.36 -3.86
C PHE A 57 12.99 -4.52 -2.39
N LEU A 58 13.13 -5.71 -1.80
CA LEU A 58 12.95 -5.94 -0.37
C LEU A 58 13.91 -5.07 0.45
N ASN A 59 15.20 -5.06 0.10
CA ASN A 59 16.19 -4.20 0.74
C ASN A 59 15.79 -2.71 0.61
N ASN A 60 15.41 -2.25 -0.58
CA ASN A 60 14.93 -0.88 -0.79
C ASN A 60 13.75 -0.54 0.14
N ARG A 61 12.75 -1.44 0.26
CA ARG A 61 11.59 -1.20 1.13
C ARG A 61 11.99 -1.05 2.61
N ILE A 62 12.94 -1.87 3.08
CA ILE A 62 13.45 -1.83 4.46
C ILE A 62 14.24 -0.54 4.72
N THR A 63 15.19 -0.19 3.85
CA THR A 63 15.98 1.05 3.98
C THR A 63 15.09 2.29 4.00
N GLU A 64 14.10 2.38 3.11
CA GLU A 64 13.16 3.51 3.10
C GLU A 64 12.32 3.61 4.38
N ALA A 65 12.01 2.47 5.02
CA ALA A 65 11.26 2.45 6.27
C ALA A 65 12.14 2.93 7.43
N ASP A 66 13.42 2.57 7.42
CA ASP A 66 14.42 3.07 8.36
C ASP A 66 14.61 4.58 8.22
N THR A 67 14.72 5.11 7.00
CA THR A 67 14.79 6.57 6.76
C THR A 67 13.56 7.30 7.31
N LEU A 68 12.34 6.82 7.00
CA LEU A 68 11.09 7.39 7.56
C LEU A 68 10.97 7.21 9.08
N LEU A 69 11.62 6.22 9.67
CA LEU A 69 11.63 6.03 11.13
C LEU A 69 12.60 6.98 11.82
N GLU A 70 13.73 7.28 11.21
CA GLU A 70 14.80 8.14 11.74
C GLU A 70 14.49 9.64 11.63
N GLU A 71 13.69 10.05 10.66
CA GLU A 71 13.28 11.45 10.52
C GLU A 71 12.38 11.90 11.69
N GLU A 72 12.84 12.90 12.47
CA GLU A 72 12.14 13.34 13.70
C GLU A 72 10.75 13.94 13.45
N ASN A 73 10.54 14.53 12.26
CA ASN A 73 9.31 15.26 11.90
C ASN A 73 8.36 14.46 10.99
N SER A 74 8.68 13.22 10.64
CA SER A 74 7.86 12.39 9.75
C SER A 74 6.55 11.95 10.44
N ASN A 75 5.51 12.77 10.35
CA ASN A 75 4.17 12.42 10.86
C ASN A 75 3.39 11.49 9.90
N ASP A 76 4.04 10.98 8.86
CA ASP A 76 3.45 10.15 7.81
C ASP A 76 3.32 8.67 8.19
N ALA A 77 2.65 8.42 9.33
CA ALA A 77 2.31 7.08 9.80
C ALA A 77 1.66 6.21 8.70
N ILE A 78 0.84 6.83 7.84
CA ILE A 78 0.16 6.18 6.71
C ILE A 78 1.16 5.73 5.62
N LEU A 79 2.19 6.53 5.32
CA LEU A 79 3.19 6.17 4.32
C LEU A 79 4.06 5.02 4.82
N LEU A 80 4.45 5.06 6.10
CA LEU A 80 5.25 4.03 6.74
C LEU A 80 4.45 2.72 6.97
N GLU A 81 3.17 2.80 7.34
CA GLU A 81 2.27 1.63 7.41
C GLU A 81 2.17 0.95 6.04
N LYS A 82 1.92 1.73 4.97
CA LYS A 82 1.91 1.22 3.60
C LYS A 82 3.24 0.60 3.20
N LEU A 83 4.37 1.17 3.65
CA LEU A 83 5.69 0.64 3.37
C LEU A 83 5.95 -0.68 4.11
N ILE A 84 5.48 -0.84 5.34
CA ILE A 84 5.54 -2.12 6.09
C ILE A 84 4.74 -3.22 5.37
N ILE A 85 3.56 -2.89 4.82
CA ILE A 85 2.77 -3.81 3.99
C ILE A 85 3.55 -4.18 2.71
N ASP A 86 4.22 -3.22 2.07
CA ASP A 86 5.08 -3.47 0.90
C ASP A 86 6.32 -4.31 1.25
N ILE A 87 6.91 -4.16 2.45
CA ILE A 87 8.00 -5.02 2.97
C ILE A 87 7.51 -6.47 3.09
N ASP A 88 6.40 -6.70 3.80
CA ASP A 88 5.85 -8.05 4.00
C ASP A 88 5.49 -8.71 2.65
N LYS A 89 4.92 -7.93 1.73
CA LYS A 89 4.62 -8.40 0.37
C LYS A 89 5.89 -8.79 -0.39
N GLN A 90 6.93 -7.96 -0.40
CA GLN A 90 8.18 -8.28 -1.10
C GLN A 90 8.90 -9.46 -0.44
N TYR A 91 8.87 -9.59 0.89
CA TYR A 91 9.43 -10.73 1.60
C TYR A 91 8.75 -12.05 1.16
N GLN A 92 7.42 -12.09 1.12
CA GLN A 92 6.69 -13.27 0.63
C GLN A 92 6.98 -13.56 -0.86
N THR A 93 7.06 -12.54 -1.72
CA THR A 93 7.47 -12.72 -3.11
C THR A 93 8.90 -13.27 -3.20
N CYS A 94 9.82 -12.80 -2.36
CA CYS A 94 11.17 -13.31 -2.26
C CYS A 94 11.24 -14.78 -1.85
N LYS A 95 10.36 -15.24 -0.95
CA LYS A 95 10.22 -16.67 -0.62
C LYS A 95 9.73 -17.49 -1.82
N GLN A 96 8.81 -16.96 -2.63
CA GLN A 96 8.33 -17.63 -3.85
C GLN A 96 9.44 -17.77 -4.91
N TYR A 97 10.25 -16.73 -5.11
CA TYR A 97 11.39 -16.75 -6.04
C TYR A 97 12.67 -17.37 -5.47
N SER A 98 12.65 -17.88 -4.22
CA SER A 98 13.85 -18.37 -3.51
C SER A 98 15.01 -17.36 -3.45
N CYS A 99 14.67 -16.06 -3.36
CA CYS A 99 15.62 -14.95 -3.32
C CYS A 99 16.43 -14.91 -2.00
N ILE A 100 15.90 -15.54 -0.95
CA ILE A 100 16.48 -15.64 0.39
C ILE A 100 16.85 -17.10 0.62
N ASN A 101 18.09 -17.34 1.06
CA ASN A 101 18.57 -18.66 1.44
C ASN A 101 18.41 -18.86 2.94
N SER A 102 18.30 -20.11 3.40
CA SER A 102 18.16 -20.41 4.84
C SER A 102 19.31 -19.86 5.71
N GLY A 103 20.47 -19.57 5.13
CA GLY A 103 21.60 -18.94 5.81
C GLY A 103 21.46 -17.43 6.07
N ASN A 104 20.56 -16.71 5.39
CA ASN A 104 20.32 -15.28 5.59
C ASN A 104 18.84 -14.92 5.88
N GLU A 105 17.93 -15.88 5.94
CA GLU A 105 16.50 -15.66 6.24
C GLU A 105 16.28 -14.92 7.57
N ASN A 106 16.98 -15.34 8.64
CA ASN A 106 16.87 -14.70 9.95
C ASN A 106 17.30 -13.22 9.91
N VAL A 107 18.29 -12.85 9.09
CA VAL A 107 18.76 -11.45 8.98
C VAL A 107 17.66 -10.54 8.40
N PHE A 108 16.90 -11.04 7.43
CA PHE A 108 15.75 -10.32 6.89
C PHE A 108 14.60 -10.24 7.91
N LEU A 109 14.30 -11.34 8.61
CA LEU A 109 13.28 -11.34 9.66
C LEU A 109 13.63 -10.36 10.79
N ASP A 110 14.86 -10.37 11.30
CA ASP A 110 15.35 -9.45 12.32
C ASP A 110 15.24 -7.98 11.87
N SER A 111 15.54 -7.69 10.60
CA SER A 111 15.40 -6.35 10.02
C SER A 111 13.93 -5.92 9.91
N ILE A 112 13.05 -6.81 9.45
CA ILE A 112 11.61 -6.57 9.31
C ILE A 112 10.97 -6.34 10.69
N ASP A 113 11.32 -7.16 11.68
CA ASP A 113 10.81 -7.02 13.04
C ASP A 113 11.38 -5.76 13.73
N SER A 114 12.64 -5.38 13.46
CA SER A 114 13.19 -4.10 13.90
C SER A 114 12.38 -2.90 13.38
N VAL A 115 12.06 -2.87 12.08
CA VAL A 115 11.19 -1.85 11.47
C VAL A 115 9.82 -1.83 12.14
N LYS A 116 9.15 -2.98 12.27
CA LYS A 116 7.81 -3.09 12.87
C LYS A 116 7.80 -2.64 14.34
N ASN A 117 8.79 -3.05 15.12
CA ASN A 117 8.93 -2.64 16.52
C ASN A 117 9.20 -1.13 16.66
N ARG A 118 10.04 -0.55 15.80
CA ARG A 118 10.27 0.91 15.75
C ARG A 118 8.99 1.67 15.37
N TYR A 119 8.23 1.19 14.38
CA TYR A 119 6.93 1.77 13.99
C TYR A 119 5.92 1.72 15.14
N GLN A 120 5.75 0.57 15.79
CA GLN A 120 4.85 0.43 16.95
C GLN A 120 5.28 1.34 18.11
N LYS A 121 6.58 1.52 18.34
CA LYS A 121 7.10 2.45 19.36
C LYS A 121 6.83 3.93 19.01
N LYS A 122 6.95 4.33 17.74
CA LYS A 122 6.78 5.72 17.27
C LYS A 122 5.29 6.11 17.15
N TYR A 123 4.43 5.22 16.65
CA TYR A 123 3.02 5.54 16.36
C TYR A 123 1.98 4.71 17.12
N GLY A 124 2.32 3.52 17.63
CA GLY A 124 1.36 2.61 18.28
C GLY A 124 0.68 3.17 19.54
N LYS A 125 1.32 4.13 20.23
CA LYS A 125 0.71 4.88 21.34
C LYS A 125 -0.39 5.87 20.91
N ASN A 126 -0.39 6.29 19.65
CA ASN A 126 -1.34 7.29 19.13
C ASN A 126 -2.57 6.68 18.44
N ILE A 127 -2.51 5.39 18.05
CA ILE A 127 -3.62 4.73 17.33
C ILE A 127 -4.74 4.31 18.30
N GLN A 128 -4.42 3.78 19.49
CA GLN A 128 -5.43 3.35 20.48
C GLN A 128 -6.36 4.48 20.97
N ASN A 129 -5.93 5.74 20.91
CA ASN A 129 -6.77 6.90 21.26
C ASN A 129 -7.68 7.38 20.12
N LYS A 130 -7.51 6.88 18.89
CA LYS A 130 -8.28 7.36 17.73
C LYS A 130 -9.56 6.56 17.50
N ASP A 131 -9.57 5.28 17.86
CA ASP A 131 -10.74 4.40 17.71
C ASP A 131 -11.82 4.63 18.78
N GLN A 132 -11.47 5.21 19.94
CA GLN A 132 -12.46 5.59 20.97
C GLN A 132 -13.23 6.88 20.66
N ASN A 133 -12.78 7.71 19.71
CA ASN A 133 -13.43 8.97 19.34
C ASN A 133 -14.24 8.89 18.02
N LYS A 134 -14.43 7.69 17.46
CA LYS A 134 -15.13 7.49 16.17
C LYS A 134 -16.49 6.79 16.27
N SER A 135 -17.09 6.72 17.46
CA SER A 135 -18.46 6.21 17.65
C SER A 135 -19.52 7.29 17.96
N ASN A 136 -19.18 8.58 17.88
CA ASN A 136 -20.09 9.70 18.18
C ASN A 136 -20.06 10.76 17.06
N GLN A 137 -20.32 10.35 15.81
CA GLN A 137 -20.74 11.27 14.73
C GLN A 137 -21.33 10.49 13.53
N GLU A 138 -22.50 9.90 13.74
CA GLU A 138 -23.48 9.61 12.68
C GLU A 138 -24.79 10.32 13.05
N GLN A 139 -24.97 11.57 12.61
CA GLN A 139 -26.27 12.20 12.35
C GLN A 139 -26.08 13.60 11.75
N GLU A 140 -27.02 13.98 10.87
CA GLU A 140 -27.09 15.23 10.10
C GLU A 140 -25.94 15.35 9.03
N ASP A 141 -26.20 15.62 7.75
CA ASP A 141 -27.35 16.32 7.15
C ASP A 141 -28.19 15.50 6.15
N GLN A 142 -29.51 15.65 6.25
CA GLN A 142 -30.42 15.53 5.11
C GLN A 142 -30.98 16.94 4.83
N ASP A 143 -30.65 17.55 3.69
CA ASP A 143 -31.62 18.40 2.98
C ASP A 143 -31.13 18.81 1.58
N LEU A 144 -31.86 18.34 0.55
CA LEU A 144 -32.00 18.99 -0.76
C LEU A 144 -33.12 18.31 -1.54
N ASN A 145 -34.36 18.63 -1.16
CA ASN A 145 -35.54 18.36 -1.97
C ASN A 145 -35.76 19.50 -2.98
N ASP A 146 -36.00 19.14 -4.25
CA ASP A 146 -37.20 19.50 -5.04
C ASP A 146 -36.91 19.54 -6.56
N TYR A 147 -37.48 18.60 -7.32
CA TYR A 147 -38.33 18.96 -8.47
C TYR A 147 -39.22 17.80 -8.96
N ASN A 148 -40.45 17.80 -8.46
CA ASN A 148 -41.73 17.41 -9.11
C ASN A 148 -41.84 16.31 -10.23
N ASN A 149 -42.62 15.28 -9.88
CA ASN A 149 -43.84 14.75 -10.54
C ASN A 149 -43.83 14.06 -11.94
N GLY A 150 -44.54 12.90 -12.03
CA GLY A 150 -44.74 12.16 -13.30
C GLY A 150 -45.52 10.82 -13.24
N GLU A 151 -46.70 10.80 -12.62
CA GLU A 151 -47.86 9.89 -12.85
C GLU A 151 -47.78 8.35 -13.15
N GLN A 152 -48.59 7.62 -12.35
CA GLN A 152 -49.55 6.53 -12.70
C GLN A 152 -49.15 5.03 -12.91
N LYS A 153 -49.85 4.16 -12.13
CA LYS A 153 -50.34 2.77 -12.43
C LYS A 153 -49.26 1.67 -12.59
N THR A 154 -49.43 0.35 -12.36
CA THR A 154 -50.41 -0.63 -11.79
C THR A 154 -49.68 -2.02 -11.75
N ASP A 155 -50.03 -3.12 -11.03
CA ASP A 155 -51.13 -3.52 -10.12
C ASP A 155 -50.70 -4.73 -9.25
N ASN A 156 -51.63 -5.34 -8.49
CA ASN A 156 -51.62 -6.68 -7.86
C ASN A 156 -50.69 -6.90 -6.63
N GLN A 157 -51.22 -7.24 -5.44
CA GLN A 157 -51.66 -8.59 -4.99
C GLN A 157 -50.53 -9.65 -5.06
N HIS A 158 -50.26 -10.46 -4.03
CA HIS A 158 -51.19 -11.06 -3.07
C HIS A 158 -50.49 -11.51 -1.75
N ASN A 159 -51.31 -11.91 -0.77
CA ASN A 159 -51.02 -12.50 0.56
C ASN A 159 -49.87 -13.55 0.61
N ASN A 160 -49.28 -13.93 1.76
CA ASN A 160 -49.85 -13.97 3.11
C ASN A 160 -48.81 -14.03 4.26
N LYS A 161 -49.31 -13.81 5.48
CA LYS A 161 -48.75 -14.25 6.77
C LYS A 161 -48.57 -15.80 6.75
N GLN A 162 -47.87 -16.48 7.68
CA GLN A 162 -47.84 -16.29 9.13
C GLN A 162 -46.91 -17.33 9.80
N ASN A 163 -46.33 -17.01 10.98
CA ASN A 163 -46.00 -17.95 12.07
C ASN A 163 -44.99 -19.13 11.82
N LYS A 164 -44.35 -19.76 12.82
CA LYS A 164 -44.02 -19.47 14.25
C LYS A 164 -43.27 -20.71 14.80
N SER A 165 -42.51 -20.55 15.90
CA SER A 165 -42.00 -21.64 16.75
C SER A 165 -40.89 -22.53 16.16
N ARG A 166 -40.04 -23.20 16.96
CA ARG A 166 -39.49 -22.94 18.33
C ARG A 166 -38.44 -24.04 18.62
N ASN A 167 -37.43 -23.70 19.42
CA ASN A 167 -36.72 -24.60 20.35
C ASN A 167 -35.92 -25.84 19.86
N ASN A 168 -34.69 -25.90 20.38
CA ASN A 168 -34.04 -27.08 20.98
C ASN A 168 -33.54 -28.20 20.03
N ASN A 169 -32.44 -28.92 20.32
CA ASN A 169 -31.46 -28.80 21.41
C ASN A 169 -30.12 -29.44 21.01
N HIS A 170 -29.09 -29.15 21.81
CA HIS A 170 -27.90 -29.99 22.04
C HIS A 170 -28.06 -31.50 21.71
N GLN A 171 -27.12 -32.03 20.92
CA GLN A 171 -26.03 -32.89 21.41
C GLN A 171 -24.86 -32.90 20.42
#